data_AF-A0A074YMK4-F1
#
_entry.id   AF-A0A074YMK4-F1
#
_cell.length_a   1.000
_cell.length_b   1.000
_cell.length_c   1.000
_cell.angle_alpha   90.00
_cell.angle_beta   90.00
_cell.angle_gamma   90.00
#
_symmetry.space_group_name_H-M   'P 1'
#
loop_
_entity.id
_entity.type
_entity.pdbx_description
1 polymer ?
#
loop_
_entity_poly.entity_id
_entity_poly.type
_entity_poly.pdbx_seq_one_letter_code
_entity_poly.pdbx_strand_id
1 'polypeptide(L)'
;MPSTQASSGVQTSTIVLATLGTVTTAALAYAVYFDYKRRSDPAFRRSLKRQQKQVSKAAKDEAVAAEKGQKEKLRQVVDDANNEGFPSDPEKTEEYFMTEVARGEQMCQDGSDPVDAALCFYKALKVYPQPRELINIYDKTVPKPILDILAEMIAVDSSINVSEQAAPESEPVE
;
A
#
# COMPACT_ATOMS: atom_id res chain seq x y z
N MET A 1 -70.76 67.08 9.39
CA MET A 1 -69.91 67.40 8.22
C MET A 1 -68.48 66.99 8.58
N PRO A 2 -67.68 66.49 7.64
CA PRO A 2 -67.68 65.21 6.95
C PRO A 2 -66.68 64.21 7.60
N SER A 3 -67.00 62.92 7.58
CA SER A 3 -66.10 61.82 7.95
C SER A 3 -65.29 61.40 6.73
N THR A 4 -63.98 61.64 6.73
CA THR A 4 -63.06 61.24 5.64
C THR A 4 -62.29 59.99 6.05
N GLN A 5 -62.58 58.88 5.37
CA GLN A 5 -61.88 57.60 5.50
C GLN A 5 -60.43 57.71 5.01
N ALA A 6 -59.49 57.13 5.76
CA ALA A 6 -58.11 56.96 5.31
C ALA A 6 -58.03 55.83 4.27
N SER A 7 -57.70 56.18 3.02
CA SER A 7 -57.40 55.20 1.97
C SER A 7 -56.04 54.56 2.24
N SER A 8 -56.03 53.25 2.47
CA SER A 8 -54.82 52.46 2.70
C SER A 8 -54.35 51.85 1.38
N GLY A 9 -53.57 52.59 0.59
CA GLY A 9 -52.94 52.08 -0.63
C GLY A 9 -51.74 51.18 -0.29
N VAL A 10 -51.66 49.99 -0.88
CA VAL A 10 -50.54 49.06 -0.68
C VAL A 10 -49.25 49.67 -1.24
N GLN A 11 -48.21 49.76 -0.41
CA GLN A 11 -46.92 50.36 -0.79
C GLN A 11 -46.15 49.44 -1.75
N THR A 12 -45.54 49.99 -2.79
CA THR A 12 -44.76 49.24 -3.80
C THR A 12 -43.60 48.46 -3.18
N SER A 13 -42.98 48.98 -2.12
CA SER A 13 -41.95 48.28 -1.34
C SER A 13 -42.47 46.97 -0.73
N THR A 14 -43.71 46.97 -0.22
CA THR A 14 -44.37 45.77 0.32
C THR A 14 -44.62 44.73 -0.78
N ILE A 15 -44.99 45.18 -1.98
CA ILE A 15 -45.20 44.29 -3.14
C ILE A 15 -43.87 43.67 -3.58
N VAL A 16 -42.80 44.46 -3.70
CA VAL A 16 -41.47 43.96 -4.10
C VAL A 16 -40.89 43.01 -3.05
N LEU A 17 -41.02 43.32 -1.76
CA LEU A 17 -40.53 42.44 -0.70
C LEU A 17 -41.29 41.11 -0.68
N ALA A 18 -42.62 41.15 -0.86
CA ALA A 18 -43.45 39.96 -0.92
C ALA A 18 -43.13 39.07 -2.15
N THR A 19 -42.91 39.67 -3.32
CA THR A 19 -42.54 38.91 -4.53
C THR A 19 -41.14 38.31 -4.42
N LEU A 20 -40.17 39.04 -3.88
CA LEU A 20 -38.82 38.51 -3.68
C LEU A 20 -38.82 37.34 -2.68
N GLY A 21 -39.54 37.47 -1.57
CA GLY A 21 -39.69 36.43 -0.56
C GLY A 21 -40.35 35.16 -1.10
N THR A 22 -41.38 35.30 -1.93
CA THR A 22 -42.07 34.15 -2.54
C THR A 22 -41.22 33.45 -3.59
N VAL A 23 -40.53 34.20 -4.46
CA VAL A 23 -39.64 33.63 -5.48
C VAL A 23 -38.46 32.90 -4.85
N THR A 24 -37.81 33.49 -3.85
CA THR A 24 -36.70 32.85 -3.13
C THR A 24 -37.14 31.57 -2.43
N THR A 25 -38.29 31.60 -1.75
CA THR A 25 -38.84 30.41 -1.07
C THR A 25 -39.20 29.31 -2.08
N ALA A 26 -39.81 29.66 -3.22
CA ALA A 26 -40.15 28.70 -4.27
C ALA A 26 -38.90 28.07 -4.89
N ALA A 27 -37.85 28.87 -5.14
CA ALA A 27 -36.59 28.38 -5.66
C ALA A 27 -35.90 27.41 -4.68
N LEU A 28 -35.85 27.74 -3.40
CA LEU A 28 -35.29 26.87 -2.36
C LEU A 28 -36.09 25.58 -2.21
N ALA A 29 -37.43 25.66 -2.16
CA ALA A 29 -38.29 24.50 -2.10
C ALA A 29 -38.09 23.58 -3.31
N TYR A 30 -37.96 24.14 -4.52
CA TYR A 30 -37.67 23.37 -5.73
C TYR A 30 -36.28 22.73 -5.69
N ALA A 31 -35.26 23.44 -5.22
CA ALA A 31 -33.92 22.88 -5.08
C ALA A 31 -33.89 21.69 -4.12
N VAL A 32 -34.57 21.79 -2.97
CA VAL A 32 -34.71 20.70 -2.00
C VAL A 32 -35.46 19.52 -2.62
N TYR A 33 -36.61 19.76 -3.27
CA TYR A 33 -37.38 18.71 -3.95
C TYR A 33 -36.56 18.03 -5.05
N PHE A 34 -35.83 18.80 -5.85
CA PHE A 34 -35.02 18.28 -6.94
C PHE A 34 -33.86 17.41 -6.43
N ASP A 35 -33.15 17.84 -5.38
CA ASP A 35 -32.08 17.02 -4.79
C ASP A 35 -32.64 15.75 -4.14
N TYR A 36 -33.81 15.83 -3.47
CA TYR A 36 -34.50 14.65 -2.93
C TYR A 36 -34.91 13.66 -4.03
N LYS A 37 -35.51 14.15 -5.11
CA LYS A 37 -35.92 13.33 -6.26
C LYS A 37 -34.71 12.67 -6.93
N ARG A 38 -33.60 13.39 -7.08
CA ARG A 38 -32.35 12.86 -7.63
C ARG A 38 -31.72 11.79 -6.74
N ARG A 39 -31.69 11.99 -5.42
CA ARG A 39 -31.12 11.01 -4.47
C ARG A 39 -32.00 9.77 -4.28
N SER A 40 -33.29 9.88 -4.54
CA SER A 40 -34.27 8.78 -4.43
C SER A 40 -34.32 7.90 -5.69
N ASP A 41 -33.61 8.25 -6.77
CA ASP A 41 -33.57 7.47 -8.00
C ASP A 41 -32.76 6.16 -7.82
N PRO A 42 -33.36 4.98 -8.05
CA PRO A 42 -32.67 3.70 -8.02
C PRO A 42 -31.45 3.63 -8.96
N ALA A 43 -31.49 4.30 -10.12
CA ALA A 43 -30.40 4.32 -11.08
C ALA A 43 -29.16 5.05 -10.52
N PHE A 44 -29.35 6.16 -9.80
CA PHE A 44 -28.27 6.91 -9.15
C PHE A 44 -27.60 6.10 -8.04
N ARG A 45 -28.39 5.38 -7.23
CA ARG A 45 -27.83 4.48 -6.19
C ARG A 45 -27.03 3.33 -6.80
N ARG A 46 -27.49 2.79 -7.94
CA ARG A 46 -26.78 1.74 -8.67
C ARG A 46 -25.47 2.26 -9.27
N SER A 47 -25.46 3.47 -9.84
CA SER A 47 -24.23 4.07 -10.39
C SER A 47 -23.19 4.34 -9.31
N LEU A 48 -23.60 4.88 -8.15
CA LEU A 48 -22.69 5.07 -7.00
C LEU A 48 -22.08 3.74 -6.52
N LYS A 49 -22.89 2.69 -6.37
CA LYS A 49 -22.37 1.35 -6.00
C LYS A 49 -21.39 0.83 -7.05
N ARG A 50 -21.66 1.04 -8.34
CA ARG A 50 -20.76 0.63 -9.43
C ARG A 50 -19.45 1.41 -9.38
N GLN A 51 -19.50 2.72 -9.17
CA GLN A 51 -18.31 3.57 -9.03
C GLN A 51 -17.49 3.18 -7.81
N GLN A 52 -18.12 2.99 -6.65
CA GLN A 52 -17.42 2.53 -5.45
C GLN A 52 -16.75 1.17 -5.66
N LYS A 53 -17.45 0.22 -6.31
CA LYS A 53 -16.87 -1.08 -6.66
C LYS A 53 -15.70 -0.93 -7.63
N GLN A 54 -15.81 -0.06 -8.64
CA GLN A 54 -14.73 0.20 -9.59
C GLN A 54 -13.51 0.83 -8.91
N VAL A 55 -13.67 1.84 -8.06
CA VAL A 55 -12.58 2.44 -7.29
C VAL A 55 -11.94 1.42 -6.36
N SER A 56 -12.75 0.61 -5.65
CA SER A 56 -12.21 -0.44 -4.78
C SER A 56 -11.48 -1.55 -5.53
N LYS A 57 -11.89 -1.84 -6.78
CA LYS A 57 -11.20 -2.80 -7.64
C LYS A 57 -9.91 -2.21 -8.18
N ALA A 58 -9.95 -0.99 -8.70
CA ALA A 58 -8.77 -0.29 -9.18
C ALA A 58 -7.70 -0.19 -8.08
N ALA A 59 -8.07 0.19 -6.86
CA ALA A 59 -7.14 0.25 -5.73
C ALA A 59 -6.54 -1.13 -5.38
N LYS A 60 -7.32 -2.22 -5.49
CA LYS A 60 -6.82 -3.58 -5.28
C LYS A 60 -5.91 -4.02 -6.43
N ASP A 61 -6.31 -3.77 -7.66
CA ASP A 61 -5.55 -4.13 -8.86
C ASP A 61 -4.22 -3.35 -8.90
N GLU A 62 -4.22 -2.08 -8.49
CA GLU A 62 -3.01 -1.26 -8.32
C GLU A 62 -2.11 -1.78 -7.21
N ALA A 63 -2.66 -2.18 -6.05
CA ALA A 63 -1.87 -2.77 -4.97
C ALA A 63 -1.22 -4.09 -5.40
N VAL A 64 -1.96 -4.97 -6.09
CA VAL A 64 -1.43 -6.23 -6.64
C VAL A 64 -0.37 -5.97 -7.72
N ALA A 65 -0.60 -4.99 -8.60
CA ALA A 65 0.38 -4.62 -9.62
C ALA A 65 1.64 -4.00 -9.02
N ALA A 66 1.52 -3.20 -7.96
CA ALA A 66 2.64 -2.64 -7.22
C ALA A 66 3.47 -3.73 -6.52
N GLU A 67 2.81 -4.68 -5.85
CA GLU A 67 3.47 -5.84 -5.24
C GLU A 67 4.20 -6.67 -6.30
N LYS A 68 3.55 -6.95 -7.43
CA LYS A 68 4.16 -7.69 -8.54
C LYS A 68 5.36 -6.96 -9.12
N GLY A 69 5.26 -5.64 -9.31
CA GLY A 69 6.36 -4.82 -9.81
C GLY A 69 7.54 -4.74 -8.83
N GLN A 70 7.27 -4.72 -7.51
CA GLN A 70 8.31 -4.82 -6.49
C GLN A 70 9.00 -6.20 -6.54
N LYS A 71 8.23 -7.29 -6.66
CA LYS A 71 8.78 -8.65 -6.79
C LYS A 71 9.60 -8.85 -8.08
N GLU A 72 9.18 -8.26 -9.19
CA GLU A 72 9.95 -8.31 -10.45
C GLU A 72 11.27 -7.55 -10.35
N LYS A 73 11.28 -6.37 -9.71
CA LYS A 73 12.52 -5.62 -9.43
C LYS A 73 13.45 -6.42 -8.51
N LEU A 74 12.89 -7.03 -7.45
CA LEU A 74 13.63 -7.89 -6.54
C LEU A 74 14.34 -9.01 -7.29
N ARG A 75 13.63 -9.69 -8.21
CA ARG A 75 14.21 -10.75 -9.04
C ARG A 75 15.33 -10.24 -9.93
N GLN A 76 15.14 -9.11 -10.62
CA GLN A 76 16.19 -8.51 -11.46
C GLN A 76 17.45 -8.20 -10.67
N VAL A 77 17.29 -7.61 -9.48
CA VAL A 77 18.41 -7.26 -8.60
C VAL A 77 19.17 -8.49 -8.12
N VAL A 78 18.46 -9.58 -7.81
CA VAL A 78 19.08 -10.88 -7.44
C VAL A 78 19.77 -11.52 -8.64
N ASP A 79 19.15 -11.49 -9.82
CA ASP A 79 19.72 -12.02 -11.06
C ASP A 79 20.99 -11.27 -11.46
N ASP A 80 21.00 -9.94 -11.33
CA ASP A 80 22.17 -9.09 -11.56
C ASP A 80 23.31 -9.44 -10.58
N ALA A 81 22.99 -9.58 -9.28
CA ALA A 81 23.96 -10.01 -8.27
C ALA A 81 24.54 -11.41 -8.56
N ASN A 82 23.73 -12.33 -9.10
CA ASN A 82 24.19 -13.66 -9.51
C ASN A 82 25.08 -13.61 -10.76
N ASN A 83 24.81 -12.70 -11.70
CA ASN A 83 25.59 -12.50 -12.92
C ASN A 83 26.94 -11.82 -12.68
N GLU A 84 27.05 -10.93 -11.68
CA GLU A 84 28.31 -10.27 -11.28
C GLU A 84 29.39 -11.29 -10.87
N GLY A 85 28.97 -12.46 -10.38
CA GLY A 85 29.85 -13.52 -9.94
C GLY A 85 30.48 -13.22 -8.58
N PHE A 86 30.85 -14.29 -7.87
CA PHE A 86 31.38 -14.20 -6.51
C PHE A 86 32.89 -14.50 -6.48
N PRO A 87 33.68 -13.84 -5.60
CA PRO A 87 35.09 -14.16 -5.43
C PRO A 87 35.27 -15.62 -5.02
N SER A 88 36.12 -16.36 -5.75
CA SER A 88 36.40 -17.78 -5.47
C SER A 88 37.63 -18.01 -4.56
N ASP A 89 38.35 -16.94 -4.23
CA ASP A 89 39.59 -16.97 -3.45
C ASP A 89 39.25 -16.76 -1.97
N PRO A 90 39.58 -17.69 -1.04
CA PRO A 90 39.11 -17.67 0.35
C PRO A 90 39.36 -16.35 1.08
N GLU A 91 40.51 -15.72 0.85
CA GLU A 91 40.86 -14.43 1.48
C GLU A 91 39.94 -13.29 1.00
N LYS A 92 39.62 -13.27 -0.30
CA LYS A 92 38.70 -12.27 -0.89
C LYS A 92 37.24 -12.57 -0.59
N THR A 93 36.89 -13.85 -0.44
CA THR A 93 35.55 -14.30 -0.05
C THR A 93 35.22 -13.81 1.37
N GLU A 94 36.18 -13.89 2.30
CA GLU A 94 36.02 -13.40 3.68
C GLU A 94 35.90 -11.86 3.72
N GLU A 95 36.74 -11.13 2.98
CA GLU A 95 36.66 -9.67 2.91
C GLU A 95 35.32 -9.20 2.30
N TYR A 96 34.88 -9.88 1.23
CA TYR A 96 33.60 -9.60 0.59
C TYR A 96 32.42 -9.85 1.54
N PHE A 97 32.46 -10.97 2.27
CA PHE A 97 31.47 -11.31 3.29
C PHE A 97 31.37 -10.20 4.36
N MET A 98 32.49 -9.80 4.94
CA MET A 98 32.52 -8.77 5.98
C MET A 98 31.99 -7.43 5.48
N THR A 99 32.34 -7.08 4.23
CA THR A 99 31.91 -5.84 3.60
C THR A 99 30.39 -5.82 3.36
N GLU A 100 29.84 -6.90 2.82
CA GLU A 100 28.39 -7.00 2.55
C GLU A 100 27.58 -7.05 3.85
N VAL A 101 28.04 -7.78 4.89
CA VAL A 101 27.36 -7.79 6.20
C VAL A 101 27.38 -6.40 6.84
N ALA A 102 28.54 -5.73 6.89
CA ALA A 102 28.64 -4.39 7.46
C ALA A 102 27.74 -3.38 6.72
N ARG A 103 27.69 -3.48 5.38
CA ARG A 103 26.81 -2.64 4.56
C ARG A 103 25.33 -2.92 4.81
N GLY A 104 24.94 -4.19 4.91
CA GLY A 104 23.57 -4.59 5.23
C GLY A 104 23.13 -4.12 6.61
N GLU A 105 23.99 -4.25 7.63
CA GLU A 105 23.74 -3.76 8.99
C GLU A 105 23.63 -2.23 9.04
N GLN A 106 24.49 -1.51 8.31
CA GLN A 106 24.39 -0.06 8.23
C GLN A 106 23.05 0.36 7.61
N MET A 107 22.62 -0.28 6.52
CA MET A 107 21.32 0.00 5.90
C MET A 107 20.14 -0.28 6.83
N CYS A 108 20.26 -1.29 7.71
CA CYS A 108 19.27 -1.55 8.76
C CYS A 108 19.19 -0.41 9.78
N GLN A 109 20.32 0.22 10.13
CA GLN A 109 20.37 1.32 11.10
C GLN A 109 19.89 2.65 10.49
N ASP A 110 20.29 2.93 9.25
CA ASP A 110 19.96 4.16 8.54
C ASP A 110 18.48 4.20 8.09
N GLY A 111 17.77 3.07 8.17
CA GLY A 111 16.40 2.94 7.68
C GLY A 111 16.30 3.06 6.16
N SER A 112 17.35 2.63 5.46
CA SER A 112 17.42 2.60 4.00
C SER A 112 16.42 1.59 3.41
N ASP A 113 16.38 1.46 2.07
CA ASP A 113 15.47 0.52 1.42
C ASP A 113 15.71 -0.91 1.94
N PRO A 114 14.69 -1.57 2.54
CA PRO A 114 14.84 -2.93 3.08
C PRO A 114 15.19 -3.96 2.00
N VAL A 115 14.92 -3.67 0.72
CA VAL A 115 15.31 -4.52 -0.41
C VAL A 115 16.83 -4.54 -0.59
N ASP A 116 17.47 -3.37 -0.54
CA ASP A 116 18.93 -3.25 -0.70
C ASP A 116 19.68 -3.87 0.48
N ALA A 117 19.14 -3.73 1.70
CA ALA A 117 19.68 -4.39 2.88
C ALA A 117 19.61 -5.92 2.75
N ALA A 118 18.47 -6.46 2.31
CA ALA A 118 18.30 -7.90 2.08
C ALA A 118 19.26 -8.43 1.00
N LEU A 119 19.55 -7.64 -0.03
CA LEU A 119 20.49 -7.97 -1.10
C LEU A 119 21.91 -8.18 -0.54
N CYS A 120 22.37 -7.30 0.34
CA CYS A 120 23.67 -7.44 1.00
C CYS A 120 23.75 -8.74 1.83
N PHE A 121 22.72 -9.05 2.61
CA PHE A 121 22.69 -10.31 3.37
C PHE A 121 22.61 -11.56 2.48
N TYR A 122 21.92 -11.46 1.35
CA TYR A 122 21.86 -12.52 0.34
C TYR A 122 23.23 -12.78 -0.31
N LYS A 123 23.96 -11.71 -0.68
CA LYS A 123 25.34 -11.80 -1.18
C LYS A 123 26.27 -12.44 -0.16
N ALA A 124 26.15 -12.07 1.11
CA ALA A 124 26.90 -12.68 2.20
C ALA A 124 26.58 -14.18 2.36
N LEU A 125 25.31 -14.59 2.23
CA LEU A 125 24.91 -16.00 2.29
C LEU A 125 25.50 -16.85 1.16
N LYS A 126 25.68 -16.29 -0.03
CA LYS A 126 26.25 -17.00 -1.20
C LYS A 126 27.72 -17.37 -1.04
N VAL A 127 28.46 -16.52 -0.35
CA VAL A 127 29.91 -16.70 -0.15
C VAL A 127 30.24 -17.47 1.12
N TYR A 128 29.25 -17.69 2.00
CA TYR A 128 29.44 -18.33 3.29
C TYR A 128 29.37 -19.87 3.18
N PRO A 129 30.31 -20.62 3.78
CA PRO A 129 30.36 -22.08 3.65
C PRO A 129 29.20 -22.81 4.33
N GLN A 130 28.54 -22.20 5.32
CA GLN A 130 27.46 -22.81 6.12
C GLN A 130 26.24 -21.89 6.23
N PRO A 131 25.45 -21.69 5.16
CA PRO A 131 24.38 -20.69 5.11
C PRO A 131 23.32 -20.87 6.21
N ARG A 132 23.08 -22.10 6.67
CA ARG A 132 22.11 -22.41 7.73
C ARG A 132 22.47 -21.79 9.09
N GLU A 133 23.75 -21.77 9.44
CA GLU A 133 24.20 -21.14 10.69
C GLU A 133 24.00 -19.62 10.61
N LEU A 134 24.37 -19.03 9.48
CA LEU A 134 24.24 -17.60 9.26
C LEU A 134 22.77 -17.13 9.27
N ILE A 135 21.85 -17.92 8.71
CA ILE A 135 20.40 -17.64 8.78
C ILE A 135 19.92 -17.59 10.24
N ASN A 136 20.37 -18.51 11.09
CA ASN A 136 19.99 -18.53 12.51
C ASN A 136 20.49 -17.30 13.28
N ILE A 137 21.61 -16.72 12.85
CA ILE A 137 22.14 -15.47 13.40
C ILE A 137 21.27 -14.30 12.94
N TYR A 138 20.98 -14.22 11.64
CA TYR A 138 20.14 -13.16 11.08
C TYR A 138 18.72 -13.15 11.66
N ASP A 139 18.12 -14.31 11.93
CA ASP A 139 16.80 -14.39 12.59
C ASP A 139 16.76 -13.68 13.97
N LYS A 140 17.92 -13.54 14.62
CA LYS A 140 18.06 -12.89 15.93
C LYS A 140 18.51 -11.44 15.86
N THR A 141 19.29 -11.07 14.85
CA THR A 141 19.96 -9.76 14.77
C THR A 141 19.32 -8.80 13.76
N VAL A 142 18.66 -9.32 12.72
CA VAL A 142 18.11 -8.51 11.62
C VAL A 142 16.60 -8.27 11.82
N PRO A 143 16.07 -7.07 11.50
CA PRO A 143 14.64 -6.79 11.57
C PRO A 143 13.79 -7.70 10.65
N LYS A 144 12.61 -8.12 11.13
CA LYS A 144 11.67 -8.98 10.40
C LYS A 144 11.34 -8.57 8.96
N PRO A 145 11.10 -7.27 8.65
CA PRO A 145 10.78 -6.86 7.28
C PRO A 145 11.89 -7.20 6.26
N ILE A 146 13.15 -7.21 6.70
CA ILE A 146 14.31 -7.51 5.85
C ILE A 146 14.48 -9.03 5.73
N LEU A 147 14.23 -9.77 6.80
CA LEU A 147 14.23 -11.24 6.80
C LEU A 147 13.17 -11.83 5.87
N ASP A 148 11.97 -11.24 5.83
CA ASP A 148 10.88 -11.70 4.95
C ASP A 148 11.29 -11.54 3.47
N ILE A 149 11.92 -10.41 3.11
CA ILE A 149 12.43 -10.16 1.75
C ILE A 149 13.58 -11.11 1.43
N LEU A 150 14.51 -11.33 2.38
CA LEU A 150 15.62 -12.27 2.22
C LEU A 150 15.12 -13.69 1.98
N ALA A 151 14.07 -14.13 2.68
CA ALA A 151 13.43 -15.42 2.46
C ALA A 151 12.81 -15.52 1.05
N GLU A 152 12.18 -14.45 0.55
CA GLU A 152 11.71 -14.40 -0.84
C GLU A 152 12.87 -14.51 -1.85
N MET A 153 14.00 -13.82 -1.62
CA MET A 153 15.20 -13.92 -2.47
C MET A 153 15.77 -15.35 -2.50
N ILE A 154 15.87 -16.01 -1.33
CA ILE A 154 16.35 -17.40 -1.22
C ILE A 154 15.39 -18.37 -1.91
N ALA A 155 14.07 -18.15 -1.80
CA ALA A 155 13.09 -19.01 -2.47
C ALA A 155 13.13 -18.91 -4.00
N VAL A 156 13.59 -17.77 -4.53
CA VAL A 156 13.83 -17.59 -5.97
C VAL A 156 15.15 -18.27 -6.39
N ASP A 157 16.18 -18.21 -5.54
CA ASP A 157 17.47 -18.82 -5.83
C ASP A 157 17.67 -20.19 -5.16
N SER A 158 17.36 -21.24 -5.92
CA SER A 158 17.54 -22.64 -5.52
C SER A 158 18.99 -23.11 -5.32
N SER A 159 20.00 -22.28 -5.60
CA SER A 159 21.41 -22.65 -5.34
C SER A 159 21.81 -22.56 -3.87
N ILE A 160 21.02 -21.85 -3.04
CA ILE A 160 21.17 -21.86 -1.60
C ILE A 160 20.36 -23.05 -1.06
N ASN A 161 21.01 -24.19 -0.87
CA ASN A 161 20.37 -25.39 -0.33
C ASN A 161 20.04 -25.21 1.18
N VAL A 162 18.93 -24.54 1.48
CA VAL A 162 18.31 -24.51 2.82
C VAL A 162 17.27 -25.64 2.92
N SER A 163 17.66 -26.87 2.60
CA SER A 163 16.76 -28.01 2.78
C SER A 163 16.79 -28.48 4.24
N GLU A 164 15.74 -28.15 5.01
CA GLU A 164 15.34 -28.99 6.15
C GLU A 164 13.84 -29.24 6.09
N GLN A 165 13.49 -30.51 6.16
CA GLN A 165 12.16 -31.06 6.32
C GLN A 165 11.44 -30.41 7.51
N ALA A 166 10.39 -29.65 7.23
CA ALA A 166 9.32 -29.44 8.20
C ALA A 166 8.41 -30.70 8.20
N ALA A 167 8.88 -31.78 8.81
CA ALA A 167 8.03 -32.91 9.19
C ALA A 167 7.70 -32.75 10.69
N PRO A 168 6.42 -32.65 11.08
CA PRO A 168 6.06 -32.70 12.50
C PRO A 168 6.31 -34.12 13.02
N GLU A 169 7.26 -34.28 13.93
CA GLU A 169 7.33 -35.46 14.81
C GLU A 169 6.05 -35.50 15.66
N SER A 170 5.05 -36.24 15.19
CA SER A 170 4.00 -36.78 16.05
C SER A 170 4.54 -38.04 16.71
N GLU A 171 5.03 -37.92 17.94
CA GLU A 171 5.29 -39.08 18.80
C GLU A 171 3.97 -39.85 19.06
N PRO A 172 3.95 -41.18 18.92
CA PRO A 172 2.84 -41.99 19.40
C PRO A 172 3.04 -42.26 20.91
N VAL A 173 2.09 -41.81 21.72
CA VAL A 173 2.02 -42.19 23.14
C VAL A 173 1.41 -43.59 23.22
N GLU A 174 2.17 -44.51 23.81
CA GLU A 174 1.77 -45.87 24.19
C GLU A 174 0.79 -45.88 25.36
#